data_AF-A0A9Q9VVA1-F1
#
_entry.id   AF-A0A9Q9VVA1-F1
#
_cell.length_a   1.000
_cell.length_b   1.000
_cell.length_c   1.000
_cell.angle_alpha   90.00
_cell.angle_beta   90.00
_cell.angle_gamma   90.00
#
_symmetry.space_group_name_H-M   'P 1'
#
loop_
_entity.id
_entity.type
_entity.pdbx_description
1 polymer ?
#
loop_
_entity_poly.entity_id
_entity_poly.type
_entity_poly.pdbx_seq_one_letter_code
_entity_poly.pdbx_strand_id
1 'polypeptide(L)'
;MGLLSVLRRLKNSPEQEVRILLLGLDNAGKTTILKQLASEDISHITPTQGFNIKSVQSQGFKLNVWDIGGQRKIRPYWRNYFENTDLLIYVIDSSDRKRFDETAQELAELLDEEKLNMVPLLIFANKQDMTMAATAAEIAESLNLHTIRDRIWQIQPCSALTAEGVQTCSLSAVGRDGLALQEHSHQEEMTDQSLNLILSQCCCCKTLYSVL
;
A
#
# COMPACT_ATOMS: atom_id res chain seq x y z
N MET A 1 -12.24 4.57 1.52
CA MET A 1 -11.59 5.87 1.19
C MET A 1 -10.11 5.78 1.44
N GLY A 2 -9.33 5.89 0.37
CA GLY A 2 -8.15 5.10 0.15
C GLY A 2 -6.84 5.45 0.84
N LEU A 3 -5.73 5.28 0.11
CA LEU A 3 -4.34 5.66 0.39
C LEU A 3 -4.20 6.91 1.28
N LEU A 4 -5.13 7.83 1.10
CA LEU A 4 -5.44 9.01 1.89
C LEU A 4 -5.45 8.81 3.40
N SER A 5 -6.01 7.70 3.87
CA SER A 5 -6.02 7.34 5.27
C SER A 5 -4.62 7.03 5.81
N VAL A 6 -3.74 6.44 5.00
CA VAL A 6 -2.31 6.25 5.32
C VAL A 6 -1.65 7.62 5.43
N LEU A 7 -1.89 8.48 4.43
CA LEU A 7 -1.31 9.83 4.37
C LEU A 7 -1.76 10.72 5.54
N ARG A 8 -3.03 10.64 5.95
CA ARG A 8 -3.57 11.38 7.11
C ARG A 8 -2.98 10.92 8.44
N ARG A 9 -2.55 9.66 8.57
CA ARG A 9 -1.84 9.18 9.77
C ARG A 9 -0.39 9.62 9.78
N LEU A 10 0.20 9.86 8.62
CA LEU A 10 1.59 10.28 8.49
C LEU A 10 1.78 11.76 8.88
N LYS A 11 0.80 12.66 8.73
CA LYS A 11 1.05 14.11 8.86
C LYS A 11 -0.08 14.92 9.52
N ASN A 12 0.33 15.92 10.30
CA ASN A 12 -0.54 16.85 11.04
C ASN A 12 -0.99 18.09 10.23
N SER A 13 -0.42 18.34 9.03
CA SER A 13 -0.75 19.51 8.20
C SER A 13 -0.83 19.18 6.70
N PRO A 14 -1.82 19.71 5.96
CA PRO A 14 -2.06 19.41 4.55
C PRO A 14 -0.98 19.95 3.59
N GLU A 15 -0.22 20.98 3.96
CA GLU A 15 0.81 21.58 3.09
C GLU A 15 2.10 20.74 2.96
N GLN A 16 2.18 19.62 3.67
CA GLN A 16 3.43 18.87 3.82
C GLN A 16 3.60 17.81 2.73
N GLU A 17 4.71 17.90 1.99
CA GLU A 17 5.03 16.96 0.90
C GLU A 17 5.30 15.56 1.43
N VAL A 18 4.69 14.52 0.86
CA VAL A 18 4.89 13.12 1.26
C VAL A 18 5.81 12.43 0.25
N ARG A 19 6.96 11.91 0.69
CA ARG A 19 7.88 11.16 -0.17
C ARG A 19 7.51 9.68 -0.18
N ILE A 20 7.03 9.21 -1.33
CA ILE A 20 6.61 7.83 -1.55
C ILE A 20 7.67 7.12 -2.39
N LEU A 21 8.16 5.98 -1.90
CA LEU A 21 9.05 5.10 -2.66
C LEU A 21 8.24 3.93 -3.23
N LEU A 22 8.25 3.73 -4.54
CA LEU A 22 7.47 2.71 -5.24
C LEU A 22 8.40 1.63 -5.80
N LEU A 23 8.37 0.45 -5.19
CA LEU A 23 9.22 -0.71 -5.49
C LEU A 23 8.41 -1.98 -5.79
N GLY A 24 9.11 -3.05 -6.16
CA GLY A 24 8.54 -4.32 -6.63
C GLY A 24 9.24 -4.82 -7.90
N LEU A 25 9.00 -6.07 -8.28
CA LEU A 25 9.66 -6.69 -9.43
C LEU A 25 9.33 -5.96 -10.75
N ASP A 26 10.16 -6.19 -11.77
CA ASP A 26 9.80 -5.83 -13.14
C ASP A 26 8.47 -6.45 -13.56
N ASN A 27 7.74 -5.73 -14.41
CA ASN A 27 6.40 -6.09 -14.88
C ASN A 27 5.29 -6.10 -13.80
N ALA A 28 5.57 -5.78 -12.53
CA ALA A 28 4.55 -5.73 -11.48
C ALA A 28 3.47 -4.65 -11.70
N GLY A 29 3.73 -3.64 -12.54
CA GLY A 29 2.78 -2.57 -12.86
C GLY A 29 3.00 -1.25 -12.10
N LYS A 30 4.19 -1.04 -11.51
CA LYS A 30 4.55 0.18 -10.76
C LYS A 30 4.30 1.48 -11.54
N THR A 31 4.89 1.61 -12.72
CA THR A 31 4.73 2.80 -13.57
C THR A 31 3.27 2.99 -14.01
N THR A 32 2.51 1.92 -14.21
CA THR A 32 1.06 1.98 -14.51
C THR A 32 0.29 2.54 -13.32
N ILE A 33 0.56 2.08 -12.09
CA ILE A 33 -0.04 2.62 -10.87
C ILE A 33 0.29 4.11 -10.71
N LEU A 34 1.55 4.50 -10.92
CA LEU A 34 1.96 5.90 -10.86
C LEU A 34 1.18 6.77 -11.86
N LYS A 35 1.08 6.31 -13.12
CA LYS A 35 0.33 7.02 -14.16
C LYS A 35 -1.17 7.10 -13.83
N GLN A 36 -1.76 6.05 -13.27
CA GLN A 36 -3.16 6.08 -12.80
C GLN A 36 -3.35 7.09 -11.66
N LEU A 37 -2.46 7.12 -10.67
CA LEU A 37 -2.50 8.10 -9.59
C LEU A 37 -2.37 9.54 -10.13
N ALA A 38 -1.59 9.72 -11.19
CA ALA A 38 -1.39 10.99 -11.88
C ALA A 38 -2.49 11.35 -12.89
N SER A 39 -3.50 10.49 -13.09
CA SER A 39 -4.53 10.65 -14.15
C SER A 39 -3.94 10.81 -15.56
N GLU A 40 -2.91 10.04 -15.86
CA GLU A 40 -2.20 10.05 -17.15
C GLU A 40 -2.52 8.83 -18.02
N ASP A 41 -2.22 8.96 -19.31
CA ASP A 41 -2.36 7.86 -20.26
C ASP A 41 -1.41 6.68 -19.94
N ILE A 42 -2.02 5.49 -19.86
CA ILE A 42 -1.36 4.21 -19.60
C ILE A 42 -1.21 3.33 -20.85
N SER A 43 -1.67 3.77 -22.03
CA SER A 43 -1.65 2.97 -23.26
C SER A 43 -0.24 2.55 -23.68
N HIS A 44 0.73 3.43 -23.46
CA HIS A 44 2.13 3.21 -23.79
C HIS A 44 3.01 3.30 -22.54
N ILE A 45 3.45 2.14 -22.06
CA ILE A 45 4.38 2.00 -20.93
C ILE A 45 5.49 1.03 -21.34
N THR A 46 6.74 1.47 -21.22
CA THR A 46 7.92 0.67 -21.47
C THR A 46 8.64 0.34 -20.16
N PRO A 47 9.44 -0.74 -20.07
CA PRO A 47 10.18 -1.05 -18.87
C PRO A 47 11.11 0.08 -18.44
N THR A 48 10.94 0.56 -17.19
CA THR A 48 11.78 1.61 -16.61
C THR A 48 13.23 1.10 -16.46
N GLN A 49 14.18 1.81 -17.08
CA GLN A 49 15.61 1.47 -17.03
C GLN A 49 16.34 2.12 -15.84
N GLY A 50 15.76 3.17 -15.26
CA GLY A 50 16.29 3.88 -14.08
C GLY A 50 15.16 4.17 -13.11
N PHE A 51 14.69 5.41 -13.08
CA PHE A 51 13.62 5.85 -12.21
C PHE A 51 12.75 6.93 -12.87
N ASN A 52 11.53 7.10 -12.36
CA ASN A 52 10.65 8.23 -12.65
C ASN A 52 10.30 8.92 -11.33
N ILE A 53 10.37 10.25 -11.29
CA ILE A 53 9.89 11.05 -10.15
C ILE A 53 8.69 11.85 -10.63
N LYS A 54 7.60 11.81 -9.85
CA LYS A 54 6.43 12.62 -10.13
C LYS A 54 5.79 13.15 -8.87
N SER A 55 5.43 14.43 -8.90
CA SER A 55 4.59 15.06 -7.89
C SER A 55 3.12 14.94 -8.30
N VAL A 56 2.31 14.26 -7.49
CA VAL A 56 0.87 14.09 -7.66
C VAL A 56 0.15 14.84 -6.55
N GLN A 57 -0.81 15.69 -6.90
CA GLN A 57 -1.68 16.29 -5.89
C GLN A 57 -2.86 15.35 -5.62
N SER A 58 -3.09 15.01 -4.35
CA SER A 58 -4.22 14.18 -3.94
C SER A 58 -4.80 14.68 -2.62
N GLN A 59 -6.06 15.15 -2.68
CA GLN A 59 -6.85 15.61 -1.53
C GLN A 59 -6.10 16.53 -0.55
N GLY A 60 -5.41 17.53 -1.10
CA GLY A 60 -4.66 18.51 -0.33
C GLY A 60 -3.22 18.13 -0.05
N PHE A 61 -2.79 16.88 -0.27
CA PHE A 61 -1.39 16.47 -0.13
C PHE A 61 -0.63 16.58 -1.46
N LYS A 62 0.64 16.96 -1.38
CA LYS A 62 1.61 16.83 -2.48
C LYS A 62 2.41 15.53 -2.30
N LEU A 63 2.16 14.55 -3.15
CA LEU A 63 2.81 13.24 -3.12
C LEU A 63 3.97 13.23 -4.10
N ASN A 64 5.20 13.10 -3.61
CA ASN A 64 6.39 12.93 -4.44
C ASN A 64 6.70 11.43 -4.56
N VAL A 65 6.27 10.82 -5.67
CA VAL A 65 6.42 9.38 -5.90
C VAL A 65 7.69 9.10 -6.71
N TRP A 66 8.52 8.21 -6.18
CA TRP A 66 9.75 7.72 -6.78
C TRP A 66 9.52 6.29 -7.30
N ASP A 67 9.19 6.15 -8.58
CA ASP A 67 9.02 4.87 -9.28
C ASP A 67 10.39 4.37 -9.75
N ILE A 68 10.91 3.33 -9.12
CA ILE A 68 12.22 2.77 -9.46
C ILE A 68 12.02 1.51 -10.30
N GLY A 69 12.82 1.32 -11.35
CA GLY A 69 12.74 0.11 -12.17
C GLY A 69 13.02 -1.15 -11.34
N GLY A 70 12.34 -2.25 -11.68
CA GLY A 70 12.38 -3.50 -10.91
C GLY A 70 13.16 -4.65 -11.56
N GLN A 71 13.86 -4.40 -12.67
CA GLN A 71 14.63 -5.43 -13.35
C GLN A 71 15.76 -5.90 -12.42
N ARG A 72 16.02 -7.21 -12.36
CA ARG A 72 17.04 -7.79 -11.47
C ARG A 72 18.39 -7.07 -11.50
N LYS A 73 18.84 -6.64 -12.69
CA LYS A 73 20.11 -5.91 -12.89
C LYS A 73 20.18 -4.54 -12.21
N ILE A 74 19.05 -3.91 -11.89
CA ILE A 74 18.99 -2.56 -11.29
C ILE A 74 18.53 -2.54 -9.83
N ARG A 75 18.02 -3.66 -9.29
CA ARG A 75 17.61 -3.75 -7.87
C ARG A 75 18.71 -3.37 -6.88
N PRO A 76 20.02 -3.66 -7.12
CA PRO A 76 21.09 -3.20 -6.23
C PRO A 76 21.21 -1.67 -6.07
N TYR A 77 20.56 -0.89 -6.95
CA TYR A 77 20.52 0.57 -6.87
C TYR A 77 19.31 1.09 -6.09
N TRP A 78 18.36 0.25 -5.67
CA TRP A 78 17.19 0.66 -4.86
C TRP A 78 17.61 1.38 -3.58
N ARG A 79 18.68 0.90 -2.93
CA ARG A 79 19.27 1.48 -1.71
C ARG A 79 19.67 2.95 -1.81
N ASN A 80 19.88 3.46 -3.01
CA ASN A 80 20.17 4.87 -3.25
C ASN A 80 18.96 5.78 -2.99
N TYR A 81 17.77 5.21 -2.83
CA TYR A 81 16.50 5.92 -2.72
C TYR A 81 15.78 5.69 -1.38
N PHE A 82 16.37 4.97 -0.42
CA PHE A 82 15.69 4.65 0.84
C PHE A 82 15.58 5.84 1.80
N GLU A 83 16.55 6.75 1.78
CA GLU A 83 16.58 7.89 2.71
C GLU A 83 15.36 8.82 2.52
N ASN A 84 14.86 9.31 3.65
CA ASN A 84 13.72 10.23 3.72
C ASN A 84 12.42 9.65 3.11
N THR A 85 12.24 8.33 3.09
CA THR A 85 10.98 7.70 2.66
C THR A 85 9.91 7.84 3.74
N ASP A 86 8.79 8.48 3.43
CA ASP A 86 7.64 8.59 4.34
C ASP A 86 6.71 7.36 4.22
N LEU A 87 6.64 6.75 3.04
CA LEU A 87 5.80 5.59 2.73
C LEU A 87 6.49 4.72 1.68
N LEU A 88 6.58 3.42 1.96
CA LEU A 88 6.98 2.41 0.99
C LEU A 88 5.73 1.79 0.36
N ILE A 89 5.60 1.88 -0.96
CA ILE A 89 4.63 1.11 -1.73
C ILE A 89 5.36 -0.02 -2.44
N TYR A 90 4.95 -1.27 -2.19
CA TYR A 90 5.49 -2.45 -2.84
C TYR A 90 4.42 -3.08 -3.74
N VAL A 91 4.72 -3.25 -5.03
CA VAL A 91 3.75 -3.74 -6.02
C VAL A 91 4.08 -5.18 -6.40
N ILE A 92 3.06 -6.04 -6.33
CA ILE A 92 3.15 -7.46 -6.67
C ILE A 92 2.22 -7.73 -7.85
N ASP A 93 2.73 -8.47 -8.85
CA ASP A 93 1.88 -9.05 -9.89
C ASP A 93 1.16 -10.28 -9.33
N SER A 94 -0.13 -10.16 -9.06
CA SER A 94 -0.91 -11.25 -8.45
C SER A 94 -1.08 -12.45 -9.38
N SER A 95 -0.90 -12.27 -10.70
CA SER A 95 -1.01 -13.35 -11.69
C SER A 95 0.29 -14.15 -11.85
N ASP A 96 1.42 -13.60 -11.38
CA ASP A 96 2.75 -14.18 -11.59
C ASP A 96 3.20 -15.03 -10.39
N ARG A 97 2.42 -16.08 -10.10
CA ARG A 97 2.66 -17.00 -8.97
C ARG A 97 4.07 -17.64 -9.00
N LYS A 98 4.69 -17.74 -10.18
CA LYS A 98 6.04 -18.32 -10.35
C LYS A 98 7.14 -17.46 -9.71
N ARG A 99 6.89 -16.17 -9.50
CA ARG A 99 7.85 -15.22 -8.90
C ARG A 99 7.47 -14.78 -7.50
N PHE A 100 6.55 -15.48 -6.83
CA PHE A 100 6.18 -15.16 -5.45
C PHE A 100 7.35 -15.32 -4.47
N ASP A 101 8.15 -16.38 -4.62
CA ASP A 101 9.35 -16.56 -3.80
C ASP A 101 10.38 -15.44 -4.05
N GLU A 102 10.57 -15.04 -5.31
CA GLU A 102 11.47 -13.94 -5.67
C GLU A 102 10.99 -12.61 -5.08
N THR A 103 9.70 -12.30 -5.18
CA THR A 103 9.16 -11.05 -4.63
C THR A 103 9.12 -11.05 -3.11
N ALA A 104 8.92 -12.22 -2.48
CA ALA A 104 8.95 -12.36 -1.03
C ALA A 104 10.35 -12.12 -0.49
N GLN A 105 11.38 -12.70 -1.13
CA GLN A 105 12.78 -12.48 -0.76
C GLN A 105 13.18 -11.01 -0.88
N GLU A 106 12.83 -10.35 -1.99
CA GLU A 106 13.13 -8.93 -2.20
C GLU A 106 12.38 -8.04 -1.21
N LEU A 107 11.14 -8.38 -0.84
CA LEU A 107 10.42 -7.64 0.20
C LEU A 107 11.09 -7.83 1.56
N ALA A 108 11.46 -9.05 1.94
CA ALA A 108 12.13 -9.33 3.21
C ALA A 108 13.44 -8.53 3.33
N GLU A 109 14.27 -8.53 2.28
CA GLU A 109 15.50 -7.73 2.23
C GLU A 109 15.21 -6.23 2.40
N LEU A 110 14.14 -5.70 1.80
CA LEU A 110 13.74 -4.29 1.99
C LEU A 110 13.27 -3.98 3.42
N LEU A 111 12.65 -4.93 4.11
CA LEU A 111 12.15 -4.72 5.47
C LEU A 111 13.28 -4.76 6.51
N ASP A 112 14.37 -5.46 6.24
CA ASP A 112 15.57 -5.52 7.08
C ASP A 112 16.48 -4.28 6.92
N GLU A 113 16.22 -3.40 5.94
CA GLU A 113 17.02 -2.20 5.69
C GLU A 113 16.80 -1.14 6.78
N GLU A 114 17.88 -0.76 7.47
CA GLU A 114 17.85 0.24 8.56
C GLU A 114 17.24 1.58 8.11
N LYS A 115 17.49 1.99 6.87
CA LYS A 115 16.97 3.24 6.29
C LYS A 115 15.47 3.22 6.05
N LEU A 116 14.86 2.05 6.01
CA LEU A 116 13.42 1.84 5.86
C LEU A 116 12.76 1.40 7.18
N ASN A 117 13.50 1.38 8.29
CA ASN A 117 12.96 1.00 9.59
C ASN A 117 11.75 1.88 9.97
N MET A 118 10.69 1.25 10.48
CA MET A 118 9.40 1.86 10.85
C MET A 118 8.63 2.57 9.72
N VAL A 119 9.17 2.64 8.49
CA VAL A 119 8.46 3.24 7.35
C VAL A 119 7.21 2.41 7.06
N PRO A 120 6.00 3.00 7.05
CA PRO A 120 4.78 2.26 6.74
C PRO A 120 4.86 1.61 5.37
N LEU A 121 4.25 0.43 5.26
CA LEU A 121 4.26 -0.40 4.05
C LEU A 121 2.86 -0.53 3.48
N LEU A 122 2.67 -0.14 2.22
CA LEU A 122 1.47 -0.47 1.46
C LEU A 122 1.84 -1.45 0.35
N ILE A 123 1.17 -2.60 0.32
CA ILE A 123 1.36 -3.62 -0.71
C ILE A 123 0.19 -3.55 -1.68
N PHE A 124 0.47 -3.34 -2.95
CA PHE A 124 -0.52 -3.51 -4.01
C PHE A 124 -0.43 -4.92 -4.57
N ALA A 125 -1.46 -5.71 -4.29
CA ALA A 125 -1.74 -6.96 -4.99
C ALA A 125 -2.38 -6.63 -6.34
N ASN A 126 -1.54 -6.27 -7.32
CA ASN A 126 -1.95 -5.72 -8.59
C ASN A 126 -2.35 -6.80 -9.61
N LYS A 127 -3.02 -6.40 -10.69
CA LYS A 127 -3.52 -7.23 -11.79
C LYS A 127 -4.65 -8.20 -11.39
N GLN A 128 -5.51 -7.76 -10.47
CA GLN A 128 -6.71 -8.51 -10.06
C GLN A 128 -7.74 -8.66 -11.20
N ASP A 129 -7.59 -7.92 -12.30
CA ASP A 129 -8.35 -8.12 -13.53
C ASP A 129 -8.00 -9.43 -14.27
N MET A 130 -6.89 -10.09 -13.92
CA MET A 130 -6.48 -11.34 -14.55
C MET A 130 -7.14 -12.54 -13.90
N THR A 131 -7.62 -13.49 -14.72
CA THR A 131 -8.36 -14.67 -14.26
C THR A 131 -7.61 -15.57 -13.27
N MET A 132 -6.27 -15.58 -13.35
CA MET A 132 -5.40 -16.40 -12.49
C MET A 132 -4.75 -15.60 -11.34
N ALA A 133 -5.22 -14.38 -11.09
CA ALA A 133 -4.70 -13.55 -10.00
C ALA A 133 -4.92 -14.22 -8.64
N ALA A 134 -3.86 -14.28 -7.85
CA ALA A 134 -3.96 -14.62 -6.44
C ALA A 134 -4.68 -13.51 -5.68
N THR A 135 -5.51 -13.91 -4.74
CA THR A 135 -6.17 -12.99 -3.81
C THR A 135 -5.14 -12.32 -2.91
N ALA A 136 -5.49 -11.15 -2.35
CA ALA A 136 -4.65 -10.47 -1.38
C ALA A 136 -4.34 -11.34 -0.14
N ALA A 137 -5.28 -12.21 0.27
CA ALA A 137 -5.08 -13.14 1.38
C ALA A 137 -4.00 -14.20 1.07
N GLU A 138 -4.09 -14.85 -0.10
CA GLU A 138 -3.07 -15.82 -0.54
C GLU A 138 -1.68 -15.19 -0.63
N ILE A 139 -1.58 -13.96 -1.13
CA ILE A 139 -0.32 -13.22 -1.20
C ILE A 139 0.20 -12.91 0.20
N ALA A 140 -0.68 -12.47 1.11
CA ALA A 140 -0.29 -12.14 2.48
C ALA A 140 0.24 -13.35 3.26
N GLU A 141 -0.35 -14.52 3.03
CA GLU A 141 0.13 -15.80 3.56
C GLU A 141 1.47 -16.19 2.92
N SER A 142 1.57 -16.16 1.59
CA SER A 142 2.78 -16.53 0.85
C SER A 142 4.00 -15.69 1.22
N LEU A 143 3.81 -14.41 1.54
CA LEU A 143 4.87 -13.48 1.92
C LEU A 143 5.05 -13.39 3.45
N ASN A 144 4.31 -14.17 4.23
CA ASN A 144 4.32 -14.14 5.69
C ASN A 144 4.12 -12.72 6.28
N LEU A 145 3.26 -11.90 5.67
CA LEU A 145 3.09 -10.49 6.06
C LEU A 145 2.62 -10.34 7.52
N HIS A 146 1.91 -11.34 8.03
CA HIS A 146 1.46 -11.41 9.43
C HIS A 146 2.62 -11.43 10.45
N THR A 147 3.85 -11.72 10.01
CA THR A 147 5.05 -11.71 10.87
C THR A 147 5.66 -10.32 11.04
N ILE A 148 5.27 -9.33 10.24
CA ILE A 148 5.76 -7.95 10.31
C ILE A 148 5.16 -7.28 11.57
N ARG A 149 6.03 -6.88 12.50
CA ARG A 149 5.64 -6.27 13.80
C ARG A 149 6.24 -4.89 14.05
N ASP A 150 7.28 -4.52 13.33
CA ASP A 150 8.08 -3.31 13.50
C ASP A 150 7.48 -2.06 12.82
N ARG A 151 6.50 -2.26 11.92
CA ARG A 151 5.84 -1.19 11.17
C ARG A 151 4.37 -1.49 10.89
N ILE A 152 3.63 -0.44 10.57
CA ILE A 152 2.26 -0.57 10.06
C ILE A 152 2.33 -1.03 8.60
N TRP A 153 1.51 -2.02 8.25
CA TRP A 153 1.38 -2.46 6.87
C TRP A 153 -0.08 -2.69 6.47
N GLN A 154 -0.35 -2.61 5.16
CA GLN A 154 -1.63 -2.97 4.55
C GLN A 154 -1.38 -3.65 3.20
N ILE A 155 -2.22 -4.61 2.84
CA ILE A 155 -2.31 -5.14 1.47
C ILE A 155 -3.63 -4.70 0.84
N GLN A 156 -3.57 -4.26 -0.41
CA GLN A 156 -4.72 -3.78 -1.17
C GLN A 156 -4.80 -4.52 -2.51
N PRO A 157 -5.87 -5.29 -2.79
CA PRO A 157 -6.13 -5.78 -4.13
C PRO A 157 -6.42 -4.61 -5.07
N CYS A 158 -5.80 -4.60 -6.25
CA CYS A 158 -6.04 -3.56 -7.25
C CYS A 158 -5.81 -4.04 -8.69
N SER A 159 -6.30 -3.23 -9.63
CA SER A 159 -5.92 -3.30 -11.03
C SER A 159 -5.47 -1.92 -11.48
N ALA A 160 -4.17 -1.81 -11.79
CA ALA A 160 -3.63 -0.61 -12.42
C ALA A 160 -4.19 -0.38 -13.83
N LEU A 161 -4.73 -1.42 -14.48
CA LEU A 161 -5.33 -1.30 -15.81
C LEU A 161 -6.71 -0.64 -15.72
N THR A 162 -7.57 -1.08 -14.80
CA THR A 162 -8.93 -0.57 -14.64
C THR A 162 -9.05 0.58 -13.63
N ALA A 163 -7.96 0.91 -12.93
CA ALA A 163 -7.88 1.81 -11.78
C ALA A 163 -8.62 1.35 -10.51
N GLU A 164 -9.24 0.17 -10.54
CA GLU A 164 -9.93 -0.40 -9.38
C GLU A 164 -8.96 -0.66 -8.22
N GLY A 165 -9.36 -0.29 -7.00
CA GLY A 165 -8.55 -0.49 -5.79
C GLY A 165 -7.37 0.49 -5.61
N VAL A 166 -6.93 1.19 -6.66
CA VAL A 166 -5.80 2.13 -6.61
C VAL A 166 -6.15 3.40 -5.82
N GLN A 167 -7.35 3.96 -6.03
CA GLN A 167 -7.82 5.18 -5.37
C GLN A 167 -8.57 4.91 -4.04
N THR A 168 -9.06 3.68 -3.83
CA THR A 168 -10.03 3.34 -2.76
C THR A 168 -9.40 2.76 -1.48
N CYS A 169 -8.09 2.45 -1.46
CA CYS A 169 -7.29 1.80 -0.39
C CYS A 169 -7.50 2.23 1.10
N SER A 170 -8.67 2.00 1.71
CA SER A 170 -8.94 2.53 3.05
C SER A 170 -8.15 1.75 4.08
N LEU A 171 -7.43 2.43 4.98
CA LEU A 171 -7.08 1.90 6.28
C LEU A 171 -8.37 1.80 7.11
N SER A 172 -9.17 0.78 6.88
CA SER A 172 -9.85 0.16 8.02
C SER A 172 -8.76 -0.49 8.86
N ALA A 173 -8.78 -0.21 10.15
CA ALA A 173 -7.70 -0.51 11.08
C ALA A 173 -7.22 -1.96 10.97
N VAL A 174 -6.00 -2.17 10.48
CA VAL A 174 -5.22 -3.35 10.84
C VAL A 174 -4.91 -3.18 12.33
N GLY A 175 -5.79 -3.72 13.17
CA GLY A 175 -5.48 -3.99 14.56
C GLY A 175 -4.25 -4.90 14.63
N ARG A 176 -3.55 -4.88 15.76
CA ARG A 176 -2.26 -5.58 15.99
C ARG A 176 -2.25 -7.09 15.66
N ASP A 177 -3.40 -7.69 15.35
CA ASP A 177 -3.60 -9.12 15.22
C ASP A 177 -3.82 -9.63 13.79
N GLY A 178 -3.64 -8.81 12.75
CA GLY A 178 -3.50 -9.31 11.37
C GLY A 178 -4.73 -10.03 10.79
N LEU A 179 -5.93 -9.80 11.30
CA LEU A 179 -7.18 -10.26 10.71
C LEU A 179 -7.96 -9.06 10.16
N ALA A 180 -8.10 -9.03 8.83
CA ALA A 180 -8.96 -8.08 8.15
C ALA A 180 -10.43 -8.36 8.55
N LEU A 181 -11.14 -7.34 9.03
CA LEU A 181 -12.60 -7.37 9.01
C LEU A 181 -13.01 -7.25 7.53
N GLN A 182 -13.43 -8.36 6.94
CA GLN A 182 -14.23 -8.33 5.72
C GLN A 182 -15.46 -7.47 6.01
N GLU A 183 -15.67 -6.42 5.20
CA GLU A 183 -16.99 -5.82 5.07
C GLU A 183 -17.90 -6.90 4.45
N HIS A 184 -18.54 -7.70 5.30
CA HIS A 184 -19.63 -8.55 4.90
C HIS A 184 -20.81 -7.65 4.53
N SER A 185 -21.11 -7.64 3.24
CA SER A 185 -22.36 -7.16 2.69
C SER A 185 -23.52 -8.08 3.12
N HIS A 186 -23.99 -7.95 4.36
CA HIS A 186 -25.31 -8.44 4.74
C HIS A 186 -25.93 -7.51 5.77
N GLN A 187 -27.07 -6.92 5.39
CA GLN A 187 -27.98 -6.24 6.29
C GLN A 187 -28.46 -7.26 7.34
N GLU A 188 -28.05 -7.11 8.59
CA GLU A 188 -28.80 -7.65 9.73
C GLU A 188 -28.54 -6.75 10.96
N GLU A 189 -29.63 -6.28 11.56
CA GLU A 189 -29.65 -5.37 12.70
C GLU A 189 -28.91 -5.99 13.90
N MET A 190 -27.87 -5.32 14.40
CA MET A 190 -27.21 -5.68 15.66
C MET A 190 -27.46 -4.59 16.70
N THR A 191 -28.09 -4.99 17.79
CA THR A 191 -28.57 -4.15 18.88
C THR A 191 -27.45 -3.49 19.70
N ASP A 192 -27.77 -2.28 20.19
CA ASP A 192 -26.98 -1.22 20.84
C ASP A 192 -26.04 -1.60 22.02
N GLN A 193 -25.98 -2.86 22.44
CA GLN A 193 -25.14 -3.30 23.57
C GLN A 193 -23.75 -3.84 23.16
N SER A 194 -23.56 -4.28 21.91
CA SER A 194 -22.27 -4.81 21.42
C SER A 194 -21.28 -3.70 21.03
N LEU A 195 -21.77 -2.50 20.73
CA LEU A 195 -20.95 -1.33 20.38
C LEU A 195 -20.14 -0.80 21.57
N ASN A 196 -20.69 -0.85 22.78
CA ASN A 196 -20.02 -0.29 23.98
C ASN A 196 -18.79 -1.08 24.43
N LEU A 197 -18.71 -2.38 24.13
CA LEU A 197 -17.55 -3.19 24.51
C LEU A 197 -16.37 -2.95 23.55
N ILE A 198 -16.64 -2.80 22.25
CA ILE A 198 -15.63 -2.53 21.21
C ILE A 198 -15.10 -1.08 21.31
N LEU A 199 -15.96 -0.13 21.71
CA LEU A 199 -15.58 1.26 21.91
C LEU A 199 -14.69 1.48 23.16
N SER A 200 -14.70 0.57 24.14
CA SER A 200 -13.93 0.73 25.39
C SER A 200 -12.42 0.40 25.27
N GLN A 201 -11.99 -0.26 24.19
CA GLN A 201 -10.58 -0.66 24.01
C GLN A 201 -9.87 -0.02 22.81
N CYS A 202 -10.57 0.81 22.03
CA CYS A 202 -9.97 1.51 20.89
C CYS A 202 -9.54 2.92 21.31
N CYS A 203 -8.23 3.17 21.39
CA CYS A 203 -7.61 4.44 21.81
C CYS A 203 -7.84 5.62 20.82
N CYS A 204 -8.87 5.56 19.97
CA CYS A 204 -9.16 6.56 18.94
C CYS A 204 -10.39 7.45 19.26
N CYS A 205 -10.93 7.40 20.49
CA CYS A 205 -12.09 8.20 20.87
C CYS A 205 -11.76 9.26 21.95
N LYS A 206 -10.93 10.25 21.61
CA LYS A 206 -10.76 11.45 22.45
C LYS A 206 -10.90 12.80 21.75
N THR A 207 -11.47 12.84 20.55
CA THR A 207 -11.83 14.14 19.93
C THR A 207 -13.20 14.12 19.27
N LEU A 208 -14.22 13.70 20.01
CA LEU A 208 -15.63 13.94 19.67
C LEU A 208 -16.49 13.92 20.95
N TYR A 209 -16.11 14.75 21.93
CA TYR A 209 -17.02 15.26 22.96
C TYR A 209 -16.58 16.69 23.29
N SER A 210 -16.87 17.62 22.39
CA SER A 210 -16.87 19.07 22.70
C SER A 210 -17.81 19.86 21.80
N VAL A 211 -18.99 19.32 21.44
CA VAL A 211 -20.16 20.14 21.10
C VAL A 211 -21.41 19.33 21.45
N LEU A 212 -21.74 19.32 22.74
CA LEU A 212 -23.09 19.35 23.35
C LEU A 212 -22.89 19.33 24.86
#